data_AF-A0A955ACS6-F1
#
_entry.id   AF-A0A955ACS6-F1
#
_cell.length_a   1.000
_cell.length_b   1.000
_cell.length_c   1.000
_cell.angle_alpha   90.00
_cell.angle_beta   90.00
_cell.angle_gamma   90.00
#
_symmetry.space_group_name_H-M   'P 1'
#
loop_
_entity.id
_entity.type
_entity.pdbx_description
1 polymer ?
#
loop_
_entity_poly.entity_id
_entity_poly.type
_entity_poly.pdbx_seq_one_letter_code
_entity_poly.pdbx_strand_id
1 'polypeptide(L)'
;RKPGKLPFSTHSHSYDLEYGNDTLEIHSDALQAGQRVLVIDDLLATGGTVEACSQLLSNFSVEIVGFAFVIHLKALEGEKKLAPHPVFSLLEY
;
A
#
# COMPACT_ATOMS: atom_id res chain seq x y z
N ARG A 1 -2.01 7.48 -4.98
CA ARG A 1 -3.02 8.00 -5.97
C ARG A 1 -2.55 7.67 -7.38
N LYS A 2 -3.42 7.67 -8.40
CA LYS A 2 -2.99 7.50 -9.80
C LYS A 2 -2.20 8.74 -10.30
N PRO A 3 -1.38 8.61 -11.36
CA PRO A 3 -0.58 9.70 -11.87
C PRO A 3 -1.36 10.97 -12.19
N GLY A 4 -0.79 12.11 -11.83
CA GLY A 4 -1.35 13.43 -12.14
C GLY A 4 -2.59 13.82 -11.33
N LYS A 5 -2.90 13.07 -10.25
CA LYS A 5 -4.00 13.40 -9.32
C LYS A 5 -3.55 14.20 -8.09
N LEU A 6 -2.25 14.38 -7.92
CA LEU A 6 -1.65 15.05 -6.79
C LEU A 6 -1.04 16.39 -7.23
N PRO A 7 -1.33 17.51 -6.54
CA PRO A 7 -0.92 18.85 -6.98
C PRO A 7 0.55 19.21 -6.67
N PHE A 8 1.25 18.44 -5.84
CA PHE A 8 2.63 18.71 -5.43
C PHE A 8 3.63 17.71 -6.02
N SER A 9 4.93 17.88 -5.79
CA SER A 9 5.94 16.92 -6.22
C SER A 9 5.70 15.55 -5.58
N THR A 10 5.82 14.49 -6.37
CA THR A 10 5.46 13.13 -5.98
C THR A 10 6.65 12.18 -6.02
N HIS A 11 6.64 11.19 -5.11
CA HIS A 11 7.28 9.91 -5.39
C HIS A 11 6.30 9.04 -6.19
N SER A 12 6.83 8.21 -7.07
CA SER A 12 6.03 7.27 -7.87
C SER A 12 6.60 5.85 -7.80
N HIS A 13 5.72 4.87 -7.90
CA HIS A 13 6.09 3.46 -8.00
C HIS A 13 5.17 2.77 -9.01
N SER A 14 5.77 2.20 -10.04
CA SER A 14 5.08 1.42 -11.07
C SER A 14 5.20 -0.07 -10.77
N TYR A 15 4.12 -0.82 -10.97
CA TYR A 15 4.05 -2.24 -10.70
C TYR A 15 3.25 -2.96 -11.78
N ASP A 16 3.59 -4.23 -11.99
CA ASP A 16 2.99 -5.05 -13.04
C ASP A 16 1.64 -5.62 -12.61
N LEU A 17 0.72 -5.67 -13.57
CA LEU A 17 -0.55 -6.38 -13.49
C LEU A 17 -0.49 -7.60 -14.41
N GLU A 18 -1.49 -8.48 -14.34
CA GLU A 18 -1.63 -9.59 -15.29
C GLU A 18 -1.69 -9.09 -16.75
N TYR A 19 -2.31 -7.92 -16.95
CA TYR A 19 -2.36 -7.24 -18.23
C TYR A 19 -1.99 -5.77 -18.04
N GLY A 20 -0.72 -5.44 -18.28
CA GLY A 20 -0.19 -4.09 -18.26
C GLY A 20 0.50 -3.72 -16.96
N ASN A 21 0.61 -2.42 -16.69
CA ASN A 21 1.17 -1.89 -15.46
C ASN A 21 0.25 -0.77 -14.92
N ASP A 22 0.37 -0.49 -13.63
CA ASP A 22 -0.23 0.69 -13.02
C ASP A 22 0.84 1.45 -12.23
N THR A 23 0.54 2.67 -11.80
CA THR A 23 1.47 3.50 -11.04
C THR A 23 0.76 4.18 -9.88
N LEU A 24 1.40 4.16 -8.71
CA LEU A 24 0.97 4.90 -7.53
C LEU A 24 1.89 6.08 -7.28
N GLU A 25 1.29 7.20 -6.88
CA GLU A 25 1.95 8.43 -6.46
C GLU A 25 1.56 8.83 -5.03
N ILE A 26 2.51 9.43 -4.32
CA ILE A 26 2.34 10.08 -3.01
C ILE A 26 3.12 11.39 -3.02
N HIS A 27 2.65 12.44 -2.34
CA HIS A 27 3.43 13.66 -2.22
C HIS A 27 4.77 13.37 -1.52
N SER A 28 5.84 13.95 -2.04
CA SER A 28 7.21 13.83 -1.51
C SER A 28 7.40 14.44 -0.12
N ASP A 29 6.49 15.29 0.33
CA ASP A 29 6.45 15.90 1.67
C ASP A 29 5.38 15.28 2.58
N ALA A 30 4.69 14.21 2.13
CA ALA A 30 3.57 13.64 2.87
C ALA A 30 3.96 13.07 4.23
N LEU A 31 5.21 12.62 4.39
CA LEU A 31 5.68 11.90 5.57
C LEU A 31 7.06 12.40 6.01
N GLN A 32 7.27 12.39 7.32
CA GLN A 32 8.52 12.79 7.98
C GLN A 32 9.22 11.58 8.62
N ALA A 33 10.53 11.68 8.78
CA ALA A 33 11.33 10.63 9.38
C ALA A 33 10.84 10.27 10.80
N GLY A 34 10.76 8.98 11.10
CA GLY A 34 10.33 8.43 12.38
C GLY A 34 8.80 8.37 12.57
N GLN A 35 8.01 8.80 11.58
CA GLN A 35 6.55 8.63 11.67
C GLN A 35 6.15 7.16 11.56
N ARG A 36 5.10 6.82 12.29
CA ARG A 36 4.46 5.50 12.29
C ARG A 36 3.26 5.53 11.35
N VAL A 37 3.25 4.67 10.35
CA VAL A 37 2.29 4.66 9.24
C VAL A 37 1.43 3.40 9.29
N LEU A 38 0.12 3.58 9.33
CA LEU A 38 -0.86 2.52 9.13
C LEU A 38 -1.46 2.70 7.72
N VAL A 39 -1.38 1.65 6.90
CA VAL A 39 -2.01 1.65 5.57
C VAL A 39 -3.41 1.06 5.70
N ILE A 40 -4.41 1.76 5.16
CA ILE A 40 -5.82 1.34 5.23
C ILE A 40 -6.39 1.28 3.81
N ASP A 41 -7.07 0.19 3.49
CA ASP A 41 -7.84 0.05 2.25
C ASP A 41 -9.19 -0.62 2.52
N ASP A 42 -10.11 -0.59 1.55
CA ASP A 42 -11.42 -1.23 1.72
C ASP A 42 -11.31 -2.76 1.67
N LEU A 43 -10.56 -3.32 0.72
CA LEU A 43 -10.52 -4.75 0.46
C LEU A 43 -9.09 -5.26 0.19
N LEU A 44 -8.67 -6.29 0.92
CA LEU A 44 -7.49 -7.09 0.61
C LEU A 44 -7.86 -8.30 -0.26
N ALA A 45 -7.45 -8.26 -1.53
CA ALA A 45 -7.52 -9.38 -2.48
C ALA A 45 -6.15 -10.06 -2.63
N THR A 46 -5.49 -9.92 -3.78
CA THR A 46 -4.17 -10.50 -4.06
C THR A 46 -3.01 -9.71 -3.44
N GLY A 47 -3.27 -8.53 -2.84
CA GLY A 47 -2.27 -7.71 -2.16
C GLY A 47 -1.38 -6.83 -3.06
N GLY A 48 -1.50 -6.91 -4.40
CA GLY A 48 -0.59 -6.20 -5.32
C GLY A 48 -0.56 -4.67 -5.15
N THR A 49 -1.73 -4.03 -5.02
CA THR A 49 -1.81 -2.57 -4.82
C THR A 49 -1.17 -2.12 -3.50
N VAL A 50 -1.36 -2.90 -2.43
CA VAL A 50 -0.85 -2.57 -1.10
C VAL A 50 0.65 -2.84 -1.00
N GLU A 51 1.13 -3.89 -1.65
CA GLU A 51 2.56 -4.15 -1.84
C GLU A 51 3.23 -2.98 -2.57
N ALA A 52 2.65 -2.51 -3.69
CA ALA A 52 3.11 -1.33 -4.40
C ALA A 52 3.10 -0.06 -3.53
N CYS A 53 2.11 0.09 -2.66
CA CYS A 53 2.09 1.18 -1.67
C CYS A 53 3.23 1.04 -0.65
N SER A 54 3.52 -0.16 -0.18
CA SER A 54 4.63 -0.41 0.75
C SER A 54 5.99 -0.07 0.13
N GLN A 55 6.18 -0.42 -1.14
CA GLN A 55 7.38 -0.03 -1.91
C GLN A 55 7.44 1.48 -2.13
N LEU A 56 6.31 2.13 -2.37
CA LEU A 56 6.28 3.59 -2.47
C LEU A 56 6.67 4.27 -1.15
N LEU A 57 6.24 3.71 -0.01
CA LEU A 57 6.58 4.21 1.32
C LEU A 57 8.06 4.03 1.68
N SER A 58 8.81 3.14 1.01
CA SER A 58 10.25 2.99 1.24
C SER A 58 11.07 4.22 0.83
N ASN A 59 10.47 5.17 0.10
CA ASN A 59 11.08 6.47 -0.20
C ASN A 59 11.16 7.40 1.03
N PHE A 60 10.50 7.03 2.13
CA PHE A 60 10.49 7.78 3.38
C PHE A 60 11.15 6.98 4.49
N SER A 61 11.75 7.67 5.46
CA SER A 61 12.28 7.05 6.67
C SER A 61 11.18 6.83 7.72
N VAL A 62 10.17 6.02 7.41
CA VAL A 62 9.00 5.76 8.27
C VAL A 62 8.92 4.31 8.72
N GLU A 63 8.16 4.06 9.79
CA GLU A 63 7.84 2.72 10.28
C GLU A 63 6.43 2.34 9.83
N ILE A 64 6.29 1.35 8.95
CA ILE A 64 4.98 0.75 8.65
C ILE A 64 4.60 -0.16 9.82
N VAL A 65 3.58 0.25 10.57
CA VAL A 65 3.14 -0.49 11.78
C VAL A 65 2.17 -1.62 11.46
N GLY A 66 1.59 -1.64 10.26
CA GLY A 66 0.65 -2.66 9.82
C GLY A 66 -0.25 -2.21 8.67
N PHE A 67 -1.18 -3.09 8.33
CA PHE A 67 -2.20 -2.90 7.32
C PHE A 67 -3.58 -3.22 7.89
N ALA A 68 -4.57 -2.39 7.56
CA ALA A 68 -5.95 -2.59 8.00
C ALA A 68 -6.92 -2.58 6.80
N PHE A 69 -7.88 -3.49 6.82
CA PHE A 69 -8.86 -3.66 5.75
C PHE A 69 -10.29 -3.76 6.32
N VAL A 70 -11.28 -3.38 5.53
CA VAL A 70 -12.68 -3.70 5.86
C VAL A 70 -12.94 -5.18 5.54
N ILE A 71 -12.55 -5.63 4.35
CA ILE A 71 -12.76 -7.00 3.85
C ILE A 71 -11.41 -7.65 3.51
N HIS A 72 -11.20 -8.91 3.91
CA HIS A 72 -10.06 -9.72 3.51
C HIS A 72 -10.53 -11.02 2.85
N LEU A 73 -10.18 -11.20 1.57
CA LEU A 73 -10.40 -12.45 0.82
C LEU A 73 -9.25 -13.44 1.12
N LYS A 74 -9.39 -14.23 2.18
CA LYS A 74 -8.35 -15.15 2.70
C LYS A 74 -7.90 -16.16 1.66
N ALA A 75 -8.81 -16.61 0.79
CA ALA A 75 -8.52 -17.56 -0.28
C ALA A 75 -7.47 -17.06 -1.30
N LEU A 76 -7.23 -15.74 -1.39
CA LEU A 76 -6.25 -15.15 -2.31
C LEU A 76 -4.88 -14.92 -1.67
N GLU A 77 -4.73 -15.17 -0.37
CA GLU A 77 -3.46 -15.13 0.37
C GLU A 77 -2.65 -13.82 0.21
N GLY A 78 -3.33 -12.70 -0.05
CA GLY A 78 -2.69 -11.41 -0.32
C GLY A 78 -1.84 -10.88 0.84
N GLU A 79 -2.15 -11.28 2.08
CA GLU A 79 -1.39 -10.93 3.28
C GLU A 79 0.05 -11.43 3.25
N LYS A 80 0.35 -12.49 2.48
CA LYS A 80 1.71 -13.04 2.38
C LYS A 80 2.70 -12.01 1.82
N LYS A 81 2.22 -11.11 0.95
CA LYS A 81 3.03 -10.03 0.37
C LYS A 81 3.29 -8.89 1.35
N LEU A 82 2.57 -8.85 2.47
CA LEU A 82 2.67 -7.78 3.46
C LEU A 82 3.56 -8.17 4.65
N ALA A 83 4.11 -9.38 4.64
CA ALA A 83 5.06 -9.83 5.65
C ALA A 83 6.32 -8.93 5.66
N PRO A 84 6.88 -8.63 6.86
CA PRO A 84 6.54 -9.18 8.17
C PRO A 84 5.46 -8.37 8.93
N HIS A 85 4.77 -7.43 8.29
CA HIS A 85 3.87 -6.51 8.98
C HIS A 85 2.53 -7.18 9.34
N PRO A 86 1.92 -6.80 10.48
CA PRO A 86 0.63 -7.33 10.88
C PRO A 86 -0.49 -6.85 9.94
N VAL A 87 -1.46 -7.73 9.69
CA VAL A 87 -2.66 -7.46 8.89
C VAL A 87 -3.89 -7.63 9.77
N PHE A 88 -4.76 -6.63 9.77
CA PHE A 88 -6.04 -6.62 10.47
C PHE A 88 -7.19 -6.46 9.46
N SER A 89 -8.30 -7.17 9.68
CA SER A 89 -9.52 -6.98 8.88
C SER A 89 -10.77 -7.04 9.76
N LEU A 90 -11.84 -6.34 9.34
CA LEU A 90 -13.13 -6.38 10.03
C LEU A 90 -13.96 -7.61 9.62
N LEU A 91 -13.83 -8.04 8.37
CA LEU A 91 -14.54 -9.18 7.78
C LEU A 91 -13.56 -10.06 7.00
N GLU A 92 -13.67 -11.37 7.17
CA GLU A 92 -12.89 -12.38 6.45
C GLU A 92 -13.81 -13.29 5.63
N TYR A 93 -13.45 -13.51 4.36
CA TYR A 93 -14.13 -14.41 3.42
C TYR A 93 -13.16 -15.39 2.76
#